data_AF-A0AAE8F874-F1
#
_entry.id   AF-A0AAE8F874-F1
#
_cell.length_a   1.000
_cell.length_b   1.000
_cell.length_c   1.000
_cell.angle_alpha   90.00
_cell.angle_beta   90.00
_cell.angle_gamma   90.00
#
_symmetry.space_group_name_H-M   'P 1'
#
loop_
_entity.id
_entity.type
_entity.pdbx_description
1 polymer ?
#
loop_
_entity_poly.entity_id
_entity_poly.type
_entity_poly.pdbx_seq_one_letter_code
_entity_poly.pdbx_strand_id
1 'polypeptide(L)' 'MKLHEENEPFFITDDMAAEMAAAGYEFKPPGHARTKSVRDLYGWQPGETLEQAIARQQRRQCSSS' A
#
# COMPACT_ATOMS: atom_id res chain seq x y z
N MET A 1 -7.39 -25.80 8.38
CA MET A 1 -7.12 -24.52 7.70
C MET A 1 -8.15 -23.52 8.20
N LYS A 2 -7.77 -22.53 9.02
CA LYS A 2 -8.73 -21.50 9.44
C LYS A 2 -8.96 -20.58 8.23
N LEU A 3 -10.22 -20.50 7.77
CA LEU A 3 -10.65 -19.44 6.85
C LEU A 3 -10.25 -18.13 7.51
N HIS A 4 -9.38 -17.34 6.88
CA HIS A 4 -9.22 -15.97 7.29
C HIS A 4 -10.60 -15.32 7.12
N GLU A 5 -11.24 -14.93 8.22
CA GLU A 5 -12.33 -13.98 8.18
C GLU A 5 -11.84 -12.79 7.37
N GLU A 6 -12.39 -12.62 6.18
CA GLU A 6 -12.12 -11.51 5.27
C GLU A 6 -12.67 -10.18 5.82
N ASN A 7 -13.14 -10.18 7.07
CA ASN A 7 -14.03 -9.19 7.65
C ASN A 7 -13.50 -8.58 8.95
N GLU A 8 -12.16 -8.40 9.09
CA GLU A 8 -11.53 -7.30 9.84
C GLU A 8 -9.99 -7.43 9.84
N PRO A 9 -9.23 -6.34 9.55
CA PRO A 9 -9.31 -5.11 10.33
C PRO A 9 -9.32 -3.85 9.44
N PHE A 10 -10.46 -3.17 9.36
CA PHE A 10 -10.46 -1.75 9.02
C PHE A 10 -10.48 -1.00 10.35
N PHE A 11 -9.49 -0.15 10.59
CA PHE A 11 -9.24 0.59 11.83
C PHE A 11 -10.32 1.65 12.15
N ILE A 12 -11.52 1.49 11.62
CA ILE A 12 -12.59 2.46 11.63
C ILE A 12 -13.66 1.90 12.57
N THR A 13 -13.92 2.60 13.67
CA THR A 13 -15.04 2.31 14.55
C THR A 13 -16.36 2.65 13.84
N ASP A 14 -17.47 2.05 14.28
CA ASP A 14 -18.80 2.31 13.71
C ASP A 14 -19.13 3.82 13.67
N ASP A 15 -18.74 4.55 14.72
CA ASP A 15 -18.93 6.01 14.82
C ASP A 15 -18.17 6.76 13.72
N MET A 16 -16.91 6.38 13.47
CA MET A 16 -16.07 7.00 12.45
C MET A 16 -16.57 6.65 11.04
N ALA A 17 -17.07 5.41 10.84
CA ALA A 17 -17.69 5.00 9.58
C ALA A 17 -18.94 5.83 9.28
N ALA A 18 -19.79 6.07 10.29
CA ALA A 18 -20.99 6.89 10.16
C ALA A 18 -20.66 8.35 9.83
N GLU A 19 -19.66 8.93 10.48
CA GLU A 19 -19.20 10.30 10.19
C GLU A 19 -18.67 10.42 8.76
N MET A 20 -17.82 9.49 8.32
CA MET A 20 -17.27 9.48 6.95
C MET A 20 -18.37 9.32 5.90
N ALA A 21 -19.34 8.43 6.15
CA ALA A 21 -20.49 8.24 5.26
C ALA A 21 -21.36 9.50 5.19
N ALA A 22 -21.63 10.16 6.32
CA ALA A 22 -22.38 11.42 6.37
C ALA A 22 -21.66 12.56 5.63
N ALA A 23 -20.32 12.58 5.67
CA ALA A 23 -19.48 13.49 4.89
C ALA A 23 -19.36 13.09 3.39
N GLY A 24 -19.99 12.00 2.97
CA GLY A 24 -20.01 11.54 1.58
C GLY A 24 -18.81 10.69 1.14
N TYR A 25 -18.00 10.20 2.09
CA TYR A 25 -16.89 9.29 1.81
C TYR A 25 -17.35 7.83 1.84
N GLU A 26 -16.94 7.05 0.84
CA GLU A 26 -17.19 5.60 0.74
C GLU A 26 -15.88 4.83 0.84
N PHE A 27 -15.78 3.92 1.81
CA PHE A 27 -14.62 3.04 1.92
C PHE A 27 -14.77 1.83 0.98
N LYS A 28 -13.86 1.70 0.01
CA LYS A 28 -13.78 0.53 -0.87
C LYS A 28 -12.54 -0.29 -0.54
N PRO A 29 -12.68 -1.58 -0.18
CA PRO A 29 -11.51 -2.43 0.02
C PRO A 29 -10.73 -2.51 -1.30
N PRO A 30 -9.39 -2.47 -1.25
CA PRO A 30 -8.60 -2.58 -2.46
C PRO A 30 -8.84 -3.94 -3.12
N GLY A 31 -9.10 -3.95 -4.43
CA GLY A 31 -9.32 -5.18 -5.22
C GLY A 31 -8.08 -6.06 -5.43
N HIS A 32 -7.03 -5.86 -4.62
CA HIS A 32 -5.82 -6.66 -4.66
C HIS A 32 -5.53 -7.25 -3.29
N ALA A 33 -5.15 -8.53 -3.27
CA ALA A 33 -4.77 -9.21 -2.03
C ALA A 33 -3.51 -8.60 -1.38
N ARG A 34 -2.64 -7.95 -2.17
CA ARG A 34 -1.42 -7.30 -1.69
C ARG A 34 -0.94 -6.20 -2.64
N THR A 35 -0.38 -5.14 -2.07
CA THR A 35 0.43 -4.17 -2.83
C THR A 35 1.80 -4.76 -3.18
N LYS A 36 2.40 -4.27 -4.27
CA LYS A 36 3.81 -4.59 -4.59
C LYS A 36 4.68 -4.15 -3.41
N SER A 37 5.63 -4.97 -2.99
CA SER A 37 6.52 -4.57 -1.90
C SER A 37 7.44 -3.44 -2.37
N VAL A 38 7.93 -2.62 -1.43
CA VAL A 38 8.96 -1.61 -1.70
C VAL A 38 10.18 -2.24 -2.39
N ARG A 39 10.50 -3.48 -2.02
CA ARG A 39 11.54 -4.28 -2.68
C ARG A 39 11.22 -4.57 -4.14
N ASP A 40 9.97 -4.90 -4.48
CA ASP A 40 9.55 -5.15 -5.86
C ASP A 40 9.48 -3.86 -6.68
N LEU A 41 9.15 -2.73 -6.05
CA LEU A 41 9.00 -1.43 -6.70
C LEU A 41 10.35 -0.78 -7.05
N TYR A 42 11.29 -0.78 -6.10
CA TYR A 42 12.58 -0.08 -6.23
C TYR A 42 13.77 -1.05 -6.33
N GLY A 43 13.54 -2.35 -6.26
CA GLY A 43 14.59 -3.37 -6.20
C GLY A 43 15.44 -3.25 -4.94
N TRP A 44 14.82 -2.89 -3.80
CA TRP A 44 15.54 -2.53 -2.56
C TRP A 44 16.47 -3.65 -2.07
N GLN A 45 17.74 -3.31 -1.85
CA GLN A 45 18.78 -4.26 -1.45
C GLN A 45 19.09 -4.22 0.07
N PRO A 46 19.56 -5.32 0.67
CA PRO A 46 20.01 -5.32 2.07
C PRO A 46 21.15 -4.31 2.29
N GLY A 47 21.02 -3.48 3.32
CA GLY A 47 22.02 -2.44 3.65
C GLY A 47 21.90 -1.14 2.85
N GLU A 48 20.94 -1.04 1.92
CA GLU A 48 20.60 0.18 1.19
C GLU A 48 19.51 0.96 1.96
N THR A 49 19.48 2.29 1.91
CA THR A 49 18.33 3.07 2.40
C THR A 49 17.23 3.17 1.35
N LEU A 50 16.02 3.54 1.75
CA LEU A 50 14.91 3.72 0.80
C LEU A 50 15.22 4.80 -0.24
N GLU A 51 15.83 5.90 0.18
CA GLU A 51 16.21 7.02 -0.69
C GLU A 51 17.24 6.58 -1.74
N GLN A 52 18.21 5.75 -1.34
CA GLN A 52 19.21 5.18 -2.24
C GLN A 52 18.58 4.27 -3.30
N ALA A 53 17.65 3.40 -2.88
CA ALA A 53 16.92 2.52 -3.79
C ALA A 53 16.07 3.31 -4.81
N ILE A 54 15.37 4.36 -4.34
CA ILE A 54 14.57 5.25 -5.21
C ILE A 54 15.48 5.97 -6.21
N ALA A 55 16.57 6.58 -5.74
CA ALA A 55 17.49 7.33 -6.61
C ALA A 55 18.12 6.42 -7.68
N ARG A 56 18.48 5.18 -7.33
CA ARG A 56 18.97 4.18 -8.29
C ARG A 56 17.92 3.86 -9.35
N GLN A 57 16.68 3.63 -8.95
CA GLN A 57 15.60 3.31 -9.88
C GLN A 57 15.30 4.48 -10.84
N GLN A 58 15.25 5.71 -10.31
CA GLN A 58 15.04 6.92 -11.11
C GLN A 58 16.15 7.11 -12.16
N ARG A 59 17.42 6.92 -11.78
CA ARG A 59 18.54 6.97 -12.75
C ARG A 59 18.36 5.97 -13.89
N ARG A 60 17.96 4.73 -13.59
CA ARG A 60 17.71 3.71 -14.63
C ARG A 60 16.60 4.12 -15.59
N GLN A 61 15.56 4.77 -15.09
CA GLN A 61 14.44 5.23 -15.91
C GLN A 61 14.85 6.39 -16.83
N CYS A 62 15.58 7.38 -16.31
CA CYS A 62 16.09 8.50 -17.11
C CYS A 62 17.12 8.10 -18.18
N SER A 63 17.91 7.05 -17.94
CA SER A 63 18.86 6.52 -18.92
C SER A 63 18.22 5.66 -20.03
N SER A 64 16.92 5.36 -19.90
CA SER A 64 16.16 4.58 -20.88
C SER A 64 15.24 5.41 -21.78
N SER A 65 15.33 6.74 -21.67
CA SER A 65 14.63 7.72 -22.50
C SER A 65 15.54 8.35 -23.54
#